data_AF-A0A1N7RYX7-F1
#
_entry.id   AF-A0A1N7RYX7-F1
#
_cell.length_a   1.000
_cell.length_b   1.000
_cell.length_c   1.000
_cell.angle_alpha   90.00
_cell.angle_beta   90.00
_cell.angle_gamma   90.00
#
_symmetry.space_group_name_H-M   'P 1'
#
loop_
_entity.id
_entity.type
_entity.pdbx_description
1 polymer ?
#
loop_
_entity_poly.entity_id
_entity_poly.type
_entity_poly.pdbx_seq_one_letter_code
_entity_poly.pdbx_strand_id
1 'polypeptide(L)'
;MNAKIMTRLSALAVVGALLGGCATEQGTNTAVGTGVGAGTGAALGAIFGGGKGAAIGAGVGAAVGGVTGYNWQNIKNKLSGATKGTGTQISEQPDGSLKLNIPSSVTFDTNSYAIKSSFAPVLTQVAQTLNQNPEVVAQVVGHTDSTGQPAYNQTLSVNRAQSVTNALAQDGVAPQRLSASGMGANQPIADNNTEAGRAQNRRVEIYLRAMAQHAQ
;
A
#
# COMPACT_ATOMS: atom_id res chain seq x y z
N MET A 1 -49.16 71.41 -14.71
CA MET A 1 -49.04 71.70 -13.27
C MET A 1 -48.82 70.39 -12.53
N ASN A 2 -47.71 70.31 -11.78
CA ASN A 2 -47.50 69.53 -10.55
C ASN A 2 -47.48 67.97 -10.70
N ALA A 3 -46.47 67.21 -10.25
CA ALA A 3 -45.39 67.47 -9.31
C ALA A 3 -44.13 66.65 -9.64
N LYS A 4 -42.98 67.23 -9.29
CA LYS A 4 -41.62 66.69 -9.41
C LYS A 4 -41.36 65.64 -8.32
N ILE A 5 -40.66 64.55 -8.66
CA ILE A 5 -39.89 63.75 -7.69
C ILE A 5 -38.44 63.69 -8.17
N MET A 6 -37.57 64.26 -7.34
CA MET A 6 -36.11 64.36 -7.50
C MET A 6 -35.41 63.14 -6.88
N THR A 7 -34.53 62.53 -7.68
CA THR A 7 -33.09 62.27 -7.42
C THR A 7 -32.63 61.74 -6.06
N ARG A 8 -31.97 60.57 -6.05
CA ARG A 8 -30.56 60.40 -5.60
C ARG A 8 -29.84 59.26 -6.34
N LEU A 9 -28.68 59.63 -6.90
CA LEU A 9 -27.60 58.79 -7.39
C LEU A 9 -27.09 57.85 -6.30
N SER A 10 -26.75 56.62 -6.70
CA SER A 10 -25.48 55.97 -6.34
C SER A 10 -25.16 54.92 -7.41
N ALA A 11 -24.20 55.25 -8.27
CA ALA A 11 -23.53 54.31 -9.13
C ALA A 11 -22.43 53.59 -8.31
N LEU A 12 -22.35 52.27 -8.41
CA LEU A 12 -21.07 51.58 -8.32
C LEU A 12 -21.06 50.48 -9.39
N ALA A 13 -20.26 50.72 -10.42
CA ALA A 13 -19.90 49.74 -11.42
C ALA A 13 -18.85 48.78 -10.85
N VAL A 14 -19.00 47.49 -11.09
CA VAL A 14 -17.85 46.60 -11.25
C VAL A 14 -18.02 45.86 -12.58
N VAL A 15 -16.99 46.03 -13.39
CA VAL A 15 -16.77 45.59 -14.75
C VAL A 15 -15.95 44.30 -14.75
N GLY A 16 -16.22 43.41 -15.71
CA GLY A 16 -15.27 42.43 -16.25
C GLY A 16 -15.11 41.14 -15.44
N ALA A 17 -14.91 39.95 -16.01
CA ALA A 17 -14.37 39.63 -17.32
C ALA A 17 -14.86 38.27 -17.85
N LEU A 18 -14.61 38.12 -19.14
CA LEU A 18 -15.02 37.10 -20.10
C LEU A 18 -14.17 35.81 -20.05
N LEU A 19 -14.81 34.73 -20.53
CA LEU A 19 -14.27 33.55 -21.27
C LEU A 19 -13.47 32.46 -20.52
N GLY A 20 -13.96 31.23 -20.66
CA GLY A 20 -13.22 29.98 -20.54
C GLY A 20 -14.15 28.77 -20.66
N GLY A 21 -14.00 27.96 -21.72
CA GLY A 21 -14.63 26.62 -21.86
C GLY A 21 -14.18 25.65 -20.75
N CYS A 22 -14.58 24.39 -20.67
CA CYS A 22 -15.11 23.44 -21.65
C CYS A 22 -15.91 22.37 -20.89
N ALA A 23 -16.67 21.56 -21.63
CA ALA A 23 -17.00 20.22 -21.19
C ALA A 23 -15.74 19.53 -20.66
N THR A 24 -15.77 19.03 -19.42
CA THR A 24 -14.68 18.24 -18.88
C THR A 24 -14.72 16.89 -19.57
N GLU A 25 -13.83 16.71 -20.56
CA GLU A 25 -13.36 15.40 -20.94
C GLU A 25 -13.05 14.61 -19.67
N GLN A 26 -13.49 13.35 -19.65
CA GLN A 26 -13.09 12.34 -18.68
C GLN A 26 -11.62 11.99 -18.94
N GLY A 27 -10.75 12.99 -18.82
CA GLY A 27 -9.30 12.89 -18.81
C GLY A 27 -8.88 12.46 -17.42
N THR A 28 -8.45 11.21 -17.35
CA THR A 28 -7.57 10.58 -16.36
C THR A 28 -6.76 11.58 -15.51
N ASN A 29 -7.39 12.12 -14.48
CA ASN A 29 -6.76 12.84 -13.39
C ASN A 29 -7.50 12.41 -12.12
N THR A 30 -7.13 11.22 -11.63
CA THR A 30 -7.51 10.75 -10.31
C THR A 30 -6.86 11.68 -9.29
N ALA A 31 -7.58 12.74 -8.94
CA ALA A 31 -7.24 13.63 -7.85
C ALA A 31 -7.23 12.81 -6.56
N VAL A 32 -6.03 12.63 -6.03
CA VAL A 32 -5.76 12.09 -4.70
C VAL A 32 -6.44 12.99 -3.67
N GLY A 33 -7.44 12.45 -2.98
CA GLY A 33 -8.07 13.15 -1.85
C GLY A 33 -9.35 12.48 -1.37
N THR A 34 -9.31 12.02 -0.12
CA THR A 34 -10.45 11.76 0.77
C THR A 34 -11.42 10.63 0.40
N GLY A 35 -11.43 9.59 1.22
CA GLY A 35 -12.55 8.64 1.30
C GLY A 35 -12.11 7.20 1.26
N VAL A 36 -11.99 6.62 2.44
CA VAL A 36 -11.98 5.17 2.69
C VAL A 36 -13.00 4.48 1.77
N GLY A 37 -12.59 3.65 0.82
CA GLY A 37 -13.54 2.76 0.13
C GLY A 37 -13.26 2.29 -1.28
N ALA A 38 -12.39 2.93 -2.08
CA ALA A 38 -12.18 2.50 -3.47
C ALA A 38 -10.68 2.44 -3.81
N GLY A 39 -10.00 1.32 -3.54
CA GLY A 39 -8.56 1.32 -3.81
C GLY A 39 -7.75 0.07 -3.50
N THR A 40 -8.36 -1.11 -3.39
CA THR A 40 -7.59 -2.33 -3.07
C THR A 40 -6.59 -2.72 -4.19
N GLY A 41 -6.76 -2.23 -5.42
CA GLY A 41 -5.74 -2.33 -6.48
C GLY A 41 -5.04 -1.01 -6.82
N ALA A 42 -5.73 0.13 -6.73
CA ALA A 42 -5.20 1.42 -7.16
C ALA A 42 -4.23 2.06 -6.17
N ALA A 43 -4.33 1.80 -4.86
CA ALA A 43 -3.38 2.36 -3.89
C ALA A 43 -2.02 1.64 -3.94
N LEU A 44 -2.03 0.30 -4.10
CA LEU A 44 -0.80 -0.46 -4.39
C LEU A 44 -0.23 -0.06 -5.76
N GLY A 45 -1.10 0.16 -6.75
CA GLY A 45 -0.74 0.68 -8.06
C GLY A 45 -0.25 2.14 -8.06
N ALA A 46 -0.59 2.97 -7.09
CA ALA A 46 -0.17 4.38 -7.03
C ALA A 46 1.19 4.57 -6.33
N ILE A 47 1.61 3.61 -5.51
CA ILE A 47 2.96 3.64 -4.91
C ILE A 47 3.97 3.02 -5.88
N PHE A 48 3.53 2.05 -6.71
CA PHE A 48 4.42 1.27 -7.58
C PHE A 48 4.12 1.33 -9.08
N GLY A 49 3.13 2.09 -9.56
CA GLY A 49 2.68 2.08 -10.96
C GLY A 49 3.18 3.27 -11.79
N GLY A 50 3.75 2.96 -12.96
CA GLY A 50 4.23 3.93 -13.96
C GLY A 50 3.11 4.68 -14.70
N GLY A 51 2.30 5.43 -13.96
CA GLY A 51 1.37 6.42 -14.50
C GLY A 51 1.62 7.78 -13.85
N LYS A 52 1.55 8.85 -14.64
CA LYS A 52 1.69 10.25 -14.18
C LYS A 52 0.75 10.50 -12.98
N GLY A 53 1.27 10.50 -11.74
CA GLY A 53 0.45 10.77 -10.54
C GLY A 53 0.88 10.12 -9.20
N ALA A 54 1.91 9.27 -9.17
CA ALA A 54 2.39 8.61 -7.94
C ALA A 54 3.18 9.56 -7.02
N ALA A 55 2.50 10.28 -6.12
CA ALA A 55 3.17 11.18 -5.18
C ALA A 55 2.52 11.22 -3.79
N ILE A 56 2.54 10.11 -3.03
CA ILE A 56 2.56 10.16 -1.56
C ILE A 56 3.40 8.99 -1.02
N GLY A 57 4.61 9.29 -0.54
CA GLY A 57 5.52 8.35 0.12
C GLY A 57 6.95 8.42 -0.43
N ALA A 58 7.68 9.51 -0.15
CA ALA A 58 9.05 9.70 -0.56
C ALA A 58 9.98 8.69 0.13
N GLY A 59 10.17 7.54 -0.51
CA GLY A 59 11.08 6.49 -0.06
C GLY A 59 10.83 5.21 -0.85
N VAL A 60 11.49 5.11 -2.00
CA VAL A 60 11.45 4.02 -2.99
C VAL A 60 10.34 4.12 -4.06
N GLY A 61 10.69 4.76 -5.19
CA GLY A 61 10.41 4.19 -6.51
C GLY A 61 9.11 4.54 -7.21
N ALA A 62 8.94 5.80 -7.63
CA ALA A 62 8.01 6.16 -8.70
C ALA A 62 8.50 5.58 -10.05
N ALA A 63 8.29 4.28 -10.26
CA ALA A 63 8.24 3.53 -11.53
C ALA A 63 8.68 2.07 -11.30
N VAL A 64 7.77 1.20 -10.82
CA VAL A 64 7.94 -0.25 -10.95
C VAL A 64 6.91 -0.73 -12.00
N GLY A 65 7.28 -0.66 -13.27
CA GLY A 65 6.51 -1.31 -14.33
C GLY A 65 6.36 -2.79 -13.97
N GLY A 66 5.13 -3.31 -13.92
CA GLY A 66 4.92 -4.73 -13.64
C GLY A 66 5.26 -5.54 -14.88
N VAL A 67 6.17 -6.50 -14.76
CA VAL A 67 6.25 -7.57 -15.76
C VAL A 67 5.14 -8.56 -15.45
N THR A 68 4.09 -8.59 -16.27
CA THR A 68 3.15 -9.71 -16.25
C THR A 68 3.87 -10.94 -16.83
N GLY A 69 4.16 -11.95 -15.99
CA GLY A 69 4.74 -13.22 -16.46
C GLY A 69 6.07 -13.68 -15.83
N TYR A 70 6.45 -13.19 -14.65
CA TYR A 70 7.59 -13.76 -13.92
C TYR A 70 7.34 -15.23 -13.54
N ASN A 71 8.35 -16.09 -13.64
CA ASN A 71 8.22 -17.51 -13.28
C ASN A 71 8.23 -17.69 -11.75
N TRP A 72 7.06 -17.50 -11.12
CA TRP A 72 6.90 -17.60 -9.67
C TRP A 72 7.00 -19.00 -9.10
N GLN A 73 6.97 -20.06 -9.92
CA GLN A 73 6.93 -21.43 -9.43
C GLN A 73 8.14 -21.76 -8.55
N ASN A 74 9.34 -21.35 -8.98
CA ASN A 74 10.57 -21.59 -8.23
C ASN A 74 10.60 -20.84 -6.89
N ILE A 75 10.16 -19.59 -6.89
CA ILE A 75 10.08 -18.77 -5.67
C ILE A 75 9.04 -19.34 -4.71
N LYS A 76 7.85 -19.68 -5.22
CA LYS A 76 6.77 -20.27 -4.44
C LYS A 76 7.22 -21.58 -3.79
N ASN A 77 7.93 -22.44 -4.52
CA ASN A 77 8.45 -23.69 -3.98
C ASN A 77 9.45 -23.47 -2.84
N LYS A 78 10.39 -22.54 -2.99
CA LYS A 78 11.36 -22.17 -1.94
C LYS A 78 10.68 -21.63 -0.68
N LEU A 79 9.72 -20.72 -0.87
CA LEU A 79 9.00 -20.09 0.24
C LEU A 79 8.07 -21.08 0.95
N SER A 80 7.40 -21.97 0.21
CA SER A 80 6.43 -22.94 0.75
C SER A 80 7.04 -23.81 1.86
N GLY A 81 8.31 -24.21 1.70
CA GLY A 81 9.03 -24.99 2.70
C GLY A 81 9.24 -24.22 4.01
N ALA A 82 9.75 -22.98 3.92
CA ALA A 82 10.01 -22.13 5.10
C ALA A 82 8.73 -21.66 5.80
N THR A 83 7.60 -21.61 5.08
CA THR A 83 6.30 -21.23 5.62
C THR A 83 5.48 -22.41 6.15
N LYS A 84 6.01 -23.63 6.10
CA LYS A 84 5.27 -24.81 6.54
C LYS A 84 4.99 -24.74 8.04
N GLY A 85 3.72 -24.88 8.42
CA GLY A 85 3.30 -24.86 9.83
C GLY A 85 3.16 -23.47 10.44
N THR A 86 3.43 -22.38 9.71
CA THR A 86 3.26 -21.01 10.20
C THR A 86 1.85 -20.44 9.97
N GLY A 87 1.03 -21.14 9.18
CA GLY A 87 -0.27 -20.63 8.72
C GLY A 87 -0.15 -19.57 7.61
N THR A 88 1.05 -19.34 7.07
CA THR A 88 1.26 -18.40 5.97
C THR A 88 0.63 -18.94 4.68
N GLN A 89 -0.09 -18.07 3.98
CA GLN A 89 -0.70 -18.39 2.69
C GLN A 89 0.09 -17.70 1.58
N ILE A 90 0.46 -18.45 0.54
CA ILE A 90 1.18 -17.91 -0.62
C ILE A 90 0.26 -17.96 -1.84
N SER A 91 -0.01 -16.80 -2.43
CA SER A 91 -0.95 -16.66 -3.55
C SER A 91 -0.42 -15.70 -4.61
N GLU A 92 -0.55 -16.08 -5.88
CA GLU A 92 -0.31 -15.17 -7.00
C GLU A 92 -1.50 -14.20 -7.10
N GLN A 93 -1.19 -12.92 -7.31
CA GLN A 93 -2.19 -11.86 -7.47
C GLN A 93 -2.46 -11.61 -8.96
N PRO A 94 -3.63 -11.02 -9.31
CA PRO A 94 -3.99 -10.73 -10.70
C PRO A 94 -3.00 -9.81 -11.44
N ASP A 95 -2.23 -9.00 -10.71
CA ASP A 95 -1.20 -8.11 -11.26
C ASP A 95 0.14 -8.81 -11.53
N GLY A 96 0.21 -10.12 -11.33
CA GLY A 96 1.40 -10.93 -11.52
C GLY A 96 2.41 -10.85 -10.36
N SER A 97 2.02 -10.32 -9.20
CA SER A 97 2.84 -10.37 -7.97
C SER A 97 2.58 -11.64 -7.16
N LEU A 98 3.53 -12.01 -6.29
CA LEU A 98 3.35 -13.08 -5.31
C LEU A 98 3.10 -12.48 -3.93
N LYS A 99 1.96 -12.81 -3.30
CA LYS A 99 1.60 -12.37 -1.96
C LYS A 99 1.82 -13.48 -0.94
N LEU A 100 2.58 -13.18 0.11
CA LEU A 100 2.67 -13.96 1.33
C LEU A 100 1.78 -13.29 2.39
N ASN A 101 0.71 -13.95 2.79
CA ASN A 101 -0.15 -13.51 3.89
C ASN A 101 0.23 -14.26 5.17
N ILE A 102 0.82 -13.56 6.13
CA ILE A 102 1.45 -14.15 7.31
C ILE A 102 0.67 -13.72 8.57
N PRO A 103 0.09 -14.66 9.34
CA PRO A 103 -0.68 -14.34 10.54
C PRO A 103 0.16 -13.68 11.64
N SER A 104 -0.42 -12.77 12.42
CA SER A 104 0.33 -12.11 13.50
C SER A 104 0.82 -13.06 14.60
N SER A 105 0.14 -14.20 14.81
CA SER A 105 0.52 -15.21 15.81
C SER A 105 1.97 -15.69 15.67
N VAL A 106 2.49 -15.69 14.43
CA VAL A 106 3.87 -16.08 14.13
C VAL A 106 4.81 -14.89 13.96
N THR A 107 4.31 -13.66 13.73
CA THR A 107 5.14 -12.48 13.46
C THR A 107 5.39 -11.59 14.68
N PHE A 108 4.34 -11.26 15.45
CA PHE A 108 4.38 -10.24 16.51
C PHE A 108 3.48 -10.61 17.68
N ASP A 109 3.87 -10.21 18.89
CA ASP A 109 2.95 -10.24 20.02
C ASP A 109 1.93 -9.11 19.95
N THR A 110 0.86 -9.23 20.76
CA THR A 110 -0.18 -8.20 20.89
C THR A 110 0.45 -6.86 21.27
N ASN A 111 0.02 -5.79 20.59
CA ASN A 111 0.55 -4.42 20.78
C ASN A 111 2.07 -4.27 20.60
N SER A 112 2.72 -5.23 19.96
CA SER A 112 4.16 -5.21 19.71
C SER A 112 4.47 -5.15 18.21
N TYR A 113 5.62 -4.56 17.89
CA TYR A 113 6.29 -4.60 16.58
C TYR A 113 7.68 -5.27 16.67
N ALA A 114 7.97 -5.95 17.79
CA ALA A 114 9.14 -6.79 17.94
C ALA A 114 8.92 -8.13 17.23
N ILE A 115 9.79 -8.46 16.28
CA ILE A 115 9.71 -9.69 15.49
C ILE A 115 9.92 -10.90 16.41
N LYS A 116 8.99 -11.85 16.33
CA LYS A 116 9.10 -13.14 17.03
C LYS A 116 10.16 -14.02 16.35
N SER A 117 10.86 -14.82 17.14
CA SER A 117 11.82 -15.82 16.63
C SER A 117 11.18 -16.82 15.66
N SER A 118 9.90 -17.14 15.84
CA SER A 118 9.12 -17.97 14.92
C SER A 118 9.01 -17.39 13.51
N PHE A 119 9.20 -16.09 13.34
CA PHE A 119 9.13 -15.44 12.03
C PHE A 119 10.49 -15.43 11.31
N ALA A 120 11.59 -15.53 12.06
CA ALA A 120 12.94 -15.41 11.51
C ALA A 120 13.21 -16.37 10.34
N PRO A 121 12.83 -17.66 10.37
CA PRO A 121 13.05 -18.57 9.24
C PRO A 121 12.35 -18.12 7.95
N VAL A 122 11.15 -17.55 8.07
CA VAL A 122 10.41 -17.03 6.91
C VAL A 122 11.10 -15.79 6.36
N LEU A 123 11.52 -14.87 7.23
CA LEU A 123 12.24 -13.65 6.83
C LEU A 123 13.56 -13.98 6.13
N THR A 124 14.35 -14.89 6.68
CA THR A 124 15.61 -15.34 6.06
C THR A 124 15.36 -15.96 4.69
N GLN A 125 14.32 -16.79 4.53
CA GLN A 125 14.00 -17.36 3.22
C GLN A 125 13.54 -16.30 2.20
N VAL A 126 12.77 -15.30 2.65
CA VAL A 126 12.36 -14.16 1.81
C VAL A 126 13.57 -13.34 1.40
N ALA A 127 14.47 -13.02 2.33
CA ALA A 127 15.70 -12.28 2.06
C ALA A 127 16.62 -13.03 1.08
N GLN A 128 16.84 -14.32 1.28
CA GLN A 128 17.58 -15.17 0.34
C GLN A 128 16.95 -15.16 -1.06
N THR A 129 15.61 -15.23 -1.13
CA THR A 129 14.88 -15.15 -2.40
C THR A 129 15.12 -13.81 -3.08
N LEU A 130 15.03 -12.70 -2.35
CA LEU A 130 15.29 -11.36 -2.89
C LEU A 130 16.75 -11.20 -3.34
N ASN A 131 17.71 -11.72 -2.58
CA ASN A 131 19.13 -11.64 -2.94
C ASN A 131 19.47 -12.48 -4.20
N GLN A 132 18.78 -13.60 -4.41
CA GLN A 132 18.95 -14.44 -5.60
C GLN A 132 18.25 -13.89 -6.86
N ASN A 133 17.29 -12.98 -6.70
CA ASN A 133 16.50 -12.42 -7.80
C ASN A 133 16.54 -10.88 -7.72
N PRO A 134 17.65 -10.23 -8.13
CA PRO A 134 17.89 -8.79 -7.95
C PRO A 134 16.83 -7.89 -8.59
N GLU A 135 16.11 -8.38 -9.61
CA GLU A 135 15.01 -7.73 -10.30
C GLU A 135 13.70 -7.72 -9.48
N VAL A 136 13.59 -8.49 -8.40
CA VAL A 136 12.38 -8.54 -7.57
C VAL A 136 12.43 -7.48 -6.49
N VAL A 137 11.31 -6.82 -6.20
CA VAL A 137 11.16 -5.90 -5.05
C VAL A 137 10.14 -6.45 -4.06
N ALA A 138 10.24 -6.02 -2.81
CA ALA A 138 9.30 -6.39 -1.75
C ALA A 138 8.56 -5.16 -1.21
N GLN A 139 7.23 -5.28 -1.15
CA GLN A 139 6.39 -4.38 -0.40
C GLN A 139 5.81 -5.12 0.80
N VAL A 140 5.97 -4.54 1.98
CA VAL A 140 5.41 -5.04 3.22
C VAL A 140 4.22 -4.18 3.63
N VAL A 141 3.10 -4.82 3.91
CA VAL A 141 1.87 -4.18 4.37
C VAL A 141 1.48 -4.75 5.73
N GLY A 142 1.45 -3.90 6.75
CA GLY A 142 0.95 -4.25 8.07
C GLY A 142 -0.54 -4.02 8.19
N HIS A 143 -1.24 -4.93 8.86
CA HIS A 143 -2.67 -4.83 9.16
C HIS A 143 -2.93 -5.11 10.65
N THR A 144 -3.99 -4.51 11.19
CA THR A 144 -4.53 -4.79 12.53
C THR A 144 -5.97 -5.27 12.41
N ASP A 145 -6.54 -5.72 13.53
CA ASP A 145 -8.00 -5.77 13.66
C ASP A 145 -8.57 -4.39 14.03
N SER A 146 -9.89 -4.29 14.17
CA SER A 146 -10.60 -3.05 14.47
C SER A 146 -10.66 -2.69 15.96
N THR A 147 -9.96 -3.41 16.83
CA THR A 147 -9.95 -3.13 18.28
C THR A 147 -9.02 -1.95 18.57
N GLY A 148 -9.42 -1.06 19.48
CA GLY A 148 -8.60 0.08 19.90
C GLY A 148 -8.75 1.31 19.00
N GLN A 149 -7.88 2.29 19.20
CA GLN A 149 -7.95 3.59 18.52
C GLN A 149 -7.43 3.48 17.08
N PRO A 150 -8.16 3.99 16.07
CA PRO A 150 -7.74 3.91 14.66
C PRO A 150 -6.34 4.48 14.39
N ALA A 151 -6.01 5.63 15.01
CA ALA A 151 -4.68 6.24 14.87
C ALA A 151 -3.57 5.36 15.45
N TYR A 152 -3.82 4.70 16.58
CA TYR A 152 -2.87 3.77 17.17
C TYR A 152 -2.66 2.54 16.27
N ASN A 153 -3.75 1.97 15.75
CA ASN A 153 -3.72 0.84 14.83
C ASN A 153 -2.94 1.17 13.54
N GLN A 154 -3.12 2.38 13.02
CA GLN A 154 -2.36 2.87 11.88
C GLN A 154 -0.86 2.88 12.21
N THR A 155 -0.44 3.53 13.31
CA THR A 155 0.96 3.57 13.74
C THR A 155 1.54 2.18 13.97
N LEU A 156 0.81 1.31 14.67
CA LEU A 156 1.26 -0.07 14.94
C LEU A 156 1.47 -0.85 13.65
N SER A 157 0.55 -0.71 12.69
CA SER A 157 0.67 -1.39 11.40
C SER A 157 1.87 -0.91 10.58
N VAL A 158 2.16 0.39 10.60
CA VAL A 158 3.35 0.97 9.95
C VAL A 158 4.63 0.45 10.60
N ASN A 159 4.72 0.50 11.94
CA ASN A 159 5.90 0.05 12.66
C ASN A 159 6.18 -1.44 12.43
N ARG A 160 5.14 -2.28 12.38
CA ARG A 160 5.27 -3.70 12.05
C ARG A 160 5.84 -3.91 10.65
N ALA A 161 5.32 -3.19 9.65
CA ALA A 161 5.83 -3.28 8.29
C ALA A 161 7.30 -2.83 8.20
N GLN A 162 7.66 -1.75 8.91
CA GLN A 162 9.03 -1.25 9.00
C GLN A 162 9.98 -2.24 9.69
N SER A 163 9.55 -2.88 10.77
CA SER A 163 10.36 -3.91 11.44
C SER A 163 10.69 -5.05 10.49
N VAL A 164 9.74 -5.48 9.66
CA VAL A 164 9.97 -6.52 8.64
C VAL A 164 10.96 -6.06 7.59
N THR A 165 10.81 -4.85 7.02
CA THR A 165 11.77 -4.34 6.03
C THR A 165 13.16 -4.17 6.63
N ASN A 166 13.26 -3.75 7.89
CA ASN A 166 14.54 -3.63 8.58
C ASN A 166 15.21 -4.99 8.76
N ALA A 167 14.45 -6.03 9.13
CA ALA A 167 14.98 -7.38 9.22
C ALA A 167 15.45 -7.91 7.86
N LEU A 168 14.68 -7.69 6.79
CA LEU A 168 15.10 -8.07 5.43
C LEU A 168 16.37 -7.33 4.99
N ALA A 169 16.52 -6.05 5.36
CA ALA A 169 17.72 -5.28 5.07
C ALA A 169 18.93 -5.78 5.87
N GLN A 170 18.74 -6.17 7.13
CA GLN A 170 19.79 -6.81 7.95
C GLN A 170 20.27 -8.13 7.35
N ASP A 171 19.36 -8.87 6.68
CA ASP A 171 19.68 -10.09 5.92
C ASP A 171 20.22 -9.79 4.50
N GLY A 172 20.65 -8.55 4.24
CA GLY A 172 21.41 -8.16 3.05
C GLY A 172 20.58 -7.70 1.85
N VAL A 173 19.26 -7.55 1.98
CA VAL A 173 18.44 -7.01 0.90
C VAL A 173 18.65 -5.50 0.79
N ALA A 174 18.94 -5.00 -0.41
CA ALA A 174 19.14 -3.57 -0.64
C ALA A 174 17.89 -2.76 -0.22
N PRO A 175 18.03 -1.72 0.63
CA PRO A 175 16.89 -0.94 1.13
C PRO A 175 16.03 -0.31 0.02
N GLN A 176 16.63 0.02 -1.12
CA GLN A 176 15.94 0.58 -2.29
C GLN A 176 14.98 -0.41 -2.97
N ARG A 177 15.00 -1.69 -2.57
CA ARG A 177 14.09 -2.74 -3.06
C ARG A 177 13.00 -3.07 -2.05
N LEU A 178 12.98 -2.38 -0.90
CA LEU A 178 12.09 -2.63 0.22
C LEU A 178 11.18 -1.42 0.43
N SER A 179 9.92 -1.67 0.69
CA SER A 179 8.96 -0.63 1.05
C SER A 179 8.02 -1.13 2.14
N ALA A 180 7.60 -0.22 3.02
CA ALA A 180 6.75 -0.52 4.15
C ALA A 180 5.52 0.40 4.13
N SER A 181 4.35 -0.18 4.39
CA SER A 181 3.09 0.55 4.52
C SER A 181 2.24 -0.07 5.62
N GLY A 182 1.44 0.75 6.30
CA GLY A 182 0.47 0.30 7.29
C GLY A 182 -0.93 0.63 6.82
N MET A 183 -1.87 -0.29 7.00
CA MET A 183 -3.28 -0.11 6.63
C MET A 183 -4.20 -0.04 7.85
N GLY A 184 -3.67 -0.16 9.08
CA GLY A 184 -4.47 -0.27 10.30
C GLY A 184 -5.54 -1.36 10.13
N ALA A 185 -6.79 -1.02 10.46
CA ALA A 185 -7.95 -1.90 10.34
C ALA A 185 -8.72 -1.76 9.01
N ASN A 186 -8.19 -0.98 8.04
CA ASN A 186 -8.96 -0.49 6.90
C ASN A 186 -9.15 -1.51 5.77
N GLN A 187 -8.44 -2.65 5.81
CA GLN A 187 -8.52 -3.72 4.82
C GLN A 187 -8.71 -5.09 5.50
N PRO A 188 -9.89 -5.33 6.13
CA PRO A 188 -10.19 -6.61 6.74
C PRO A 188 -10.39 -7.68 5.65
N ILE A 189 -9.88 -8.88 5.92
CA ILE A 189 -10.11 -10.08 5.11
C ILE A 189 -11.12 -11.03 5.74
N ALA A 190 -11.54 -10.74 6.97
CA ALA A 190 -12.52 -11.50 7.74
C ALA A 190 -13.33 -10.58 8.67
N ASP A 191 -14.39 -11.14 9.26
CA ASP A 191 -15.31 -10.39 10.12
C ASP A 191 -14.65 -9.98 11.45
N ASN A 192 -14.52 -8.66 11.67
CA ASN A 192 -13.97 -8.08 12.89
C ASN A 192 -14.86 -8.29 14.13
N ASN A 193 -16.12 -8.69 13.96
CA ASN A 193 -17.01 -8.96 15.09
C ASN A 193 -16.69 -10.29 15.79
N THR A 194 -15.97 -11.19 15.11
CA THR A 194 -15.57 -12.49 15.68
C THR A 194 -14.09 -12.51 16.07
N GLU A 195 -13.72 -13.25 17.13
CA GLU A 195 -12.30 -13.37 17.49
C GLU A 195 -11.49 -14.08 16.40
N ALA A 196 -12.08 -15.08 15.75
CA ALA A 196 -11.46 -15.78 14.63
C ALA A 196 -11.16 -14.83 13.45
N GLY A 197 -12.13 -13.98 13.07
CA GLY A 197 -11.93 -13.01 12.00
C GLY A 197 -10.95 -11.89 12.37
N ARG A 198 -10.96 -11.40 13.61
CA ARG A 198 -9.90 -10.49 14.09
C ARG A 198 -8.51 -11.12 14.02
N ALA A 199 -8.37 -12.39 14.41
CA ALA A 199 -7.11 -13.12 14.31
C ALA A 199 -6.61 -13.22 12.86
N GLN A 200 -7.50 -13.38 11.89
CA GLN A 200 -7.15 -13.36 10.46
C GLN A 200 -6.78 -11.95 9.98
N ASN A 201 -7.46 -10.90 10.45
CA ASN A 201 -7.17 -9.52 10.07
C ASN A 201 -5.82 -9.03 10.58
N ARG A 202 -5.41 -9.47 11.78
CA ARG A 202 -4.07 -9.26 12.34
C ARG A 202 -3.02 -10.03 11.52
N ARG A 203 -2.45 -9.40 10.51
CA ARG A 203 -1.49 -10.05 9.60
C ARG A 203 -0.46 -9.08 9.04
N VAL A 204 0.60 -9.63 8.48
CA VAL A 204 1.50 -8.91 7.58
C VAL A 204 1.43 -9.56 6.20
N GLU A 205 1.35 -8.72 5.18
CA GLU A 205 1.41 -9.15 3.79
C GLU A 205 2.74 -8.72 3.20
N ILE A 206 3.44 -9.65 2.53
CA ILE A 206 4.63 -9.35 1.75
C ILE A 206 4.30 -9.61 0.28
N TYR A 207 4.37 -8.57 -0.53
CA TYR A 207 4.19 -8.64 -1.98
C TYR A 207 5.55 -8.64 -2.64
N LEU A 208 5.84 -9.68 -3.42
CA LEU A 208 7.02 -9.78 -4.26
C LEU A 208 6.61 -9.46 -5.70
N ARG A 209 7.32 -8.54 -6.34
CA ARG A 209 7.04 -8.12 -7.72
C ARG A 209 8.33 -7.97 -8.52
N ALA A 210 8.34 -8.48 -9.75
CA ALA A 210 9.44 -8.24 -10.67
C ALA A 210 9.36 -6.82 -11.24
N MET A 211 10.47 -6.08 -11.18
CA MET A 211 10.61 -4.80 -11.87
C MET A 211 10.71 -5.04 -13.38
N ALA A 212 9.95 -4.29 -14.17
CA ALA A 212 10.15 -4.23 -15.61
C ALA A 212 11.58 -3.74 -15.88
N GLN A 213 12.38 -4.60 -16.51
CA GLN A 213 13.64 -4.18 -17.08
C GLN A 213 13.33 -3.14 -18.14
N HIS A 214 13.67 -1.88 -17.87
CA HIS A 214 13.94 -0.95 -18.95
C HIS A 214 15.18 -1.50 -19.64
N ALA A 215 14.98 -2.23 -20.74
CA ALA A 215 16.02 -2.44 -21.72
C ALA A 215 16.55 -1.05 -22.11
N GLN A 216 17.81 -0.78 -21.76
CA GLN A 216 18.56 0.30 -22.39
C GLN A 216 19.03 -0.17 -23.75
#